data_AF-A0A0G9K556-F1
#
_entry.id   AF-A0A0G9K556-F1
#
_cell.length_a   1.000
_cell.length_b   1.000
_cell.length_c   1.000
_cell.angle_alpha   90.00
_cell.angle_beta   90.00
_cell.angle_gamma   90.00
#
_symmetry.space_group_name_H-M   'P 1'
#
loop_
_entity.id
_entity.type
_entity.pdbx_description
1 polymer ?
#
loop_
_entity_poly.entity_id
_entity_poly.type
_entity_poly.pdbx_seq_one_letter_code
_entity_poly.pdbx_strand_id
1 'polypeptide(L)'
;MFTIIKEKLQSSGNDELNDISRGQVPEIYLFFDYDGHATNADLGKLQKILELFNNETENGKLYVSYPMVEAIKHLKEGMDFKEIIEESNSSYKELVSQNCDEHLCHLRDLSFDDWDIIIQEHSKKANFIVNDDFVFPGQIFEQSEIFNHQKEKFIKPYNKVAVLASFPLFLLDYYGVKKFINKD
;
A
#
# COMPACT_ATOMS: atom_id res chain seq x y z
N MET A 1 -7.24 15.39 10.54
CA MET A 1 -7.84 14.84 9.30
C MET A 1 -9.36 14.73 9.35
N PHE A 2 -9.98 14.00 10.29
CA PHE A 2 -11.45 13.82 10.33
C PHE A 2 -12.24 15.13 10.23
N THR A 3 -11.86 16.18 10.96
CA THR A 3 -12.51 17.50 10.89
C THR A 3 -12.52 18.06 9.47
N ILE A 4 -11.41 17.94 8.74
CA ILE A 4 -11.28 18.42 7.36
C ILE A 4 -12.20 17.61 6.43
N ILE A 5 -12.28 16.29 6.60
CA ILE A 5 -13.18 15.43 5.81
C ILE A 5 -14.63 15.84 6.07
N LYS A 6 -15.00 16.02 7.35
CA LYS A 6 -16.34 16.45 7.76
C LYS A 6 -16.71 17.80 7.17
N GLU A 7 -15.83 18.81 7.27
CA GLU A 7 -16.03 20.14 6.69
C GLU A 7 -16.19 20.08 5.16
N LYS A 8 -15.38 19.27 4.47
CA LYS A 8 -15.49 19.10 3.02
C LYS A 8 -16.82 18.47 2.62
N LEU A 9 -17.25 17.40 3.29
CA LEU A 9 -18.53 16.76 3.00
C LEU A 9 -19.69 17.73 3.23
N GLN A 10 -19.70 18.44 4.35
CA GLN A 10 -20.69 19.49 4.64
C GLN A 10 -20.71 20.56 3.56
N SER A 11 -19.55 21.04 3.10
CA SER A 11 -19.47 22.04 2.02
C SER A 11 -20.02 21.55 0.66
N SER A 12 -20.06 20.23 0.46
CA SER A 12 -20.66 19.59 -0.72
C SER A 12 -22.13 19.21 -0.54
N GLY A 13 -22.75 19.53 0.62
CA GLY A 13 -24.12 19.16 0.96
C GLY A 13 -24.28 17.69 1.38
N ASN A 14 -23.20 17.00 1.73
CA ASN A 14 -23.22 15.65 2.28
C ASN A 14 -23.16 15.72 3.82
N ASP A 15 -24.23 15.23 4.46
CA ASP A 15 -24.44 15.29 5.90
C ASP A 15 -24.12 13.97 6.64
N GLU A 16 -23.58 12.95 5.97
CA GLU A 16 -23.36 11.60 6.51
C GLU A 16 -22.49 11.57 7.80
N LEU A 17 -21.60 12.55 7.99
CA LEU A 17 -20.72 12.64 9.16
C LEU A 17 -21.17 13.69 10.19
N ASN A 18 -22.32 14.34 10.02
CA ASN A 18 -22.76 15.43 10.90
C ASN A 18 -22.91 14.99 12.35
N ASP A 19 -23.48 13.80 12.57
CA ASP A 19 -23.73 13.24 13.89
C ASP A 19 -22.51 12.52 14.49
N ILE A 20 -21.41 12.43 13.73
CA ILE A 20 -20.16 11.79 14.18
C ILE A 20 -19.21 12.87 14.69
N SER A 21 -18.82 12.75 15.95
CA SER A 21 -17.78 13.56 16.58
C SER A 21 -16.39 12.96 16.37
N ARG A 22 -15.34 13.79 16.48
CA ARG A 22 -13.95 13.33 16.35
C ARG A 22 -13.61 12.20 17.34
N GLY A 23 -14.18 12.24 18.55
CA GLY A 23 -13.94 11.22 19.58
C GLY A 23 -14.55 9.85 19.28
N GLN A 24 -15.49 9.77 18.33
CA GLN A 24 -16.09 8.51 17.88
C GLN A 24 -15.31 7.85 16.74
N VAL A 25 -14.27 8.51 16.22
CA VAL A 25 -13.40 7.98 15.18
C VAL A 25 -12.04 7.68 15.81
N PRO A 26 -11.81 6.44 16.29
CA PRO A 26 -10.58 6.11 16.99
C PRO A 26 -9.36 6.17 16.06
N GLU A 27 -9.53 5.74 14.80
CA GLU A 27 -8.44 5.53 13.86
C GLU A 27 -8.83 6.01 12.45
N ILE A 28 -7.86 6.53 11.71
CA ILE A 28 -8.00 6.96 10.32
C ILE A 28 -6.85 6.36 9.51
N TYR A 29 -7.20 5.58 8.49
CA TYR A 29 -6.25 5.02 7.54
C TYR A 29 -6.46 5.63 6.17
N LEU A 30 -5.36 5.96 5.49
CA LEU A 30 -5.35 6.56 4.16
C LEU A 30 -4.60 5.62 3.23
N PHE A 31 -5.11 5.44 2.02
CA PHE A 31 -4.50 4.61 1.00
C PHE A 31 -4.25 5.47 -0.24
N PHE A 32 -3.05 5.39 -0.79
CA PHE A 32 -2.63 6.25 -1.89
C PHE A 32 -1.85 5.46 -2.94
N ASP A 33 -2.13 5.73 -4.21
CA ASP A 33 -1.38 5.16 -5.32
C ASP A 33 -0.19 6.07 -5.62
N TYR A 34 1.00 5.49 -5.64
CA TYR A 34 2.19 6.18 -6.13
C TYR A 34 2.07 6.41 -7.63
N ASP A 35 1.75 7.63 -8.05
CA ASP A 35 1.81 8.03 -9.45
C ASP A 35 3.04 8.90 -9.71
N GLY A 36 4.17 8.25 -10.02
CA GLY A 36 5.42 8.90 -10.38
C GLY A 36 5.40 9.66 -11.72
N HIS A 37 4.38 9.44 -12.57
CA HIS A 37 4.25 10.12 -13.87
C HIS A 37 3.22 11.25 -13.86
N ALA A 38 2.48 11.45 -12.77
CA ALA A 38 1.63 12.64 -12.63
C ALA A 38 2.46 13.91 -12.78
N THR A 39 1.96 14.90 -13.51
CA THR A 39 2.65 16.19 -13.76
C THR A 39 3.02 16.94 -12.49
N ASN A 40 2.36 16.63 -11.37
CA ASN A 40 2.62 17.22 -10.04
C ASN A 40 3.39 16.29 -9.09
N ALA A 41 3.82 15.10 -9.57
CA ALA A 41 4.55 14.11 -8.80
C ALA A 41 5.88 14.68 -8.33
N ASP A 42 6.06 14.72 -7.02
CA ASP A 42 7.28 15.20 -6.38
C ASP A 42 7.55 14.30 -5.18
N LEU A 43 8.71 13.65 -5.19
CA LEU A 43 9.17 12.78 -4.11
C LEU A 43 9.24 13.54 -2.78
N GLY A 44 9.57 14.84 -2.80
CA GLY A 44 9.57 15.68 -1.61
C GLY A 44 8.17 15.92 -1.04
N LYS A 45 7.13 15.99 -1.89
CA LYS A 45 5.74 16.08 -1.42
C LYS A 45 5.29 14.78 -0.78
N LEU A 46 5.55 13.64 -1.43
CA LEU A 46 5.16 12.34 -0.86
C LEU A 46 5.86 12.10 0.49
N GLN A 47 7.14 12.45 0.60
CA GLN A 47 7.85 12.38 1.87
C GLN A 47 7.16 13.19 2.98
N LYS A 48 6.81 14.46 2.70
CA LYS A 48 6.10 15.33 3.66
C LYS A 48 4.72 14.80 4.02
N ILE A 49 4.01 14.21 3.05
CA ILE A 49 2.69 13.62 3.28
C ILE A 49 2.83 12.38 4.19
N LEU A 50 3.83 11.53 3.97
CA LEU A 50 4.14 10.39 4.84
C LEU A 50 4.54 10.81 6.26
N GLU A 51 5.31 11.89 6.40
CA GLU A 51 5.66 12.47 7.71
C GLU A 51 4.43 13.03 8.44
N LEU A 52 3.47 13.60 7.71
CA LEU A 52 2.24 14.15 8.28
C LEU A 52 1.23 13.05 8.68
N PHE A 53 1.14 11.99 7.89
CA PHE A 53 0.17 10.91 8.05
C PHE A 53 0.85 9.60 8.49
N ASN A 54 1.47 9.62 9.66
CA ASN A 54 2.21 8.49 10.22
C ASN A 54 1.52 7.81 11.42
N ASN A 55 0.37 8.31 11.88
CA ASN A 55 -0.31 7.84 13.08
C ASN A 55 -1.82 7.88 12.91
N GLU A 56 -2.45 6.71 12.96
CA GLU A 56 -3.87 6.46 12.73
C GLU A 56 -4.77 7.20 13.74
N THR A 57 -4.29 7.42 14.96
CA THR A 57 -5.06 8.08 16.03
C THR A 57 -4.98 9.60 15.99
N GLU A 58 -4.04 10.17 15.24
CA GLU A 58 -3.81 11.61 15.14
C GLU A 58 -4.33 12.18 13.81
N ASN A 59 -3.43 12.38 12.85
CA ASN A 59 -3.71 12.87 11.50
C ASN A 59 -4.15 11.75 10.55
N GLY A 60 -4.00 10.50 10.96
CA GLY A 60 -4.22 9.32 10.14
C GLY A 60 -2.89 8.70 9.72
N LYS A 61 -2.92 7.41 9.38
CA LYS A 61 -1.75 6.65 8.88
C LYS A 61 -1.92 6.38 7.39
N LEU A 62 -0.96 6.81 6.59
CA LEU A 62 -0.95 6.68 5.14
C LEU A 62 -0.18 5.44 4.71
N TYR A 63 -0.81 4.61 3.88
CA TYR A 63 -0.20 3.50 3.18
C TYR A 63 -0.14 3.79 1.68
N VAL A 64 0.97 3.39 1.05
CA VAL A 64 1.21 3.67 -0.37
C VAL A 64 1.30 2.38 -1.17
N SER A 65 0.52 2.29 -2.24
CA SER A 65 0.67 1.26 -3.26
C SER A 65 1.70 1.71 -4.28
N TYR A 66 2.57 0.80 -4.70
CA TYR A 66 3.60 1.00 -5.71
C TYR A 66 3.39 0.04 -6.88
N PRO A 67 3.07 0.54 -8.08
CA PRO A 67 2.67 1.92 -8.37
C PRO A 67 1.24 2.24 -7.94
N MET A 68 0.34 1.26 -7.88
CA MET A 68 -1.09 1.52 -7.64
C MET A 68 -1.79 0.31 -7.05
N VAL A 69 -3.06 0.46 -6.67
CA VAL A 69 -3.86 -0.58 -6.03
C VAL A 69 -3.89 -1.91 -6.81
N GLU A 70 -3.74 -1.86 -8.13
CA GLU A 70 -3.60 -3.04 -8.98
C GLU A 70 -2.43 -3.95 -8.58
N ALA A 71 -1.42 -3.45 -7.84
CA ALA A 71 -0.32 -4.25 -7.30
C ALA A 71 -0.79 -5.45 -6.47
N ILE A 72 -1.96 -5.37 -5.83
CA ILE A 72 -2.57 -6.50 -5.09
C ILE A 72 -2.74 -7.74 -5.99
N LYS A 73 -2.99 -7.52 -7.28
CA LYS A 73 -3.28 -8.58 -8.25
C LYS A 73 -2.03 -9.03 -9.01
N HIS A 74 -0.89 -8.36 -8.83
CA HIS A 74 0.34 -8.65 -9.58
C HIS A 74 1.10 -9.83 -8.98
N LEU A 75 0.38 -10.92 -8.76
CA LEU A 75 0.87 -12.20 -8.30
C LEU A 75 0.41 -13.25 -9.31
N LYS A 76 1.30 -14.17 -9.63
CA LYS A 76 1.06 -15.24 -10.59
C LYS A 76 1.90 -16.45 -10.25
N GLU A 77 1.34 -17.64 -10.37
CA GLU A 77 2.12 -18.87 -10.26
C GLU A 77 3.30 -18.87 -11.26
N GLY A 78 4.48 -19.26 -10.78
CA GLY A 78 5.71 -19.30 -11.58
C GLY A 78 6.40 -17.94 -11.81
N MET A 79 5.84 -16.85 -11.29
CA MET A 79 6.46 -15.53 -11.32
C MET A 79 7.31 -15.30 -10.06
N ASP A 80 8.52 -14.80 -10.24
CA ASP A 80 9.35 -14.39 -9.12
C ASP A 80 8.93 -12.98 -8.64
N PHE A 81 8.03 -12.94 -7.66
CA PHE A 81 7.48 -11.68 -7.14
C PHE A 81 8.57 -10.74 -6.61
N LYS A 82 9.70 -11.29 -6.12
CA LYS A 82 10.86 -10.53 -5.65
C LYS A 82 11.45 -9.62 -6.73
N GLU A 83 11.43 -10.04 -7.99
CA GLU A 83 12.09 -9.35 -9.10
C GLU A 83 11.15 -8.40 -9.87
N ILE A 84 9.86 -8.36 -9.53
CA ILE A 84 8.91 -7.48 -10.23
C ILE A 84 9.16 -6.01 -9.88
N ILE A 85 9.60 -5.26 -10.89
CA ILE A 85 9.91 -3.83 -10.85
C ILE A 85 9.27 -3.19 -12.07
N GLU A 86 8.39 -2.23 -11.85
CA GLU A 86 7.52 -1.70 -12.90
C GLU A 86 7.53 -0.18 -12.98
N GLU A 87 7.17 0.32 -14.15
CA GLU A 87 6.97 1.74 -14.36
C GLU A 87 5.66 2.21 -13.72
N SER A 88 5.70 3.40 -13.14
CA SER A 88 4.56 3.99 -12.44
C SER A 88 3.57 4.70 -13.38
N ASN A 89 3.14 4.07 -14.46
CA ASN A 89 2.32 4.71 -15.51
C ASN A 89 0.92 4.07 -15.64
N SER A 90 0.05 4.68 -16.45
CA SER A 90 -1.32 4.20 -16.67
C SER A 90 -1.40 2.81 -17.32
N SER A 91 -0.38 2.38 -18.06
CA SER A 91 -0.35 1.05 -18.69
C SER A 91 -0.14 -0.09 -17.69
N TYR A 92 0.29 0.19 -16.46
CA TYR A 92 0.41 -0.81 -15.41
C TYR A 92 -0.91 -1.53 -15.13
N LYS A 93 -2.05 -0.83 -15.18
CA LYS A 93 -3.38 -1.45 -14.98
C LYS A 93 -3.66 -2.54 -16.01
N GLU A 94 -3.34 -2.24 -17.27
CA GLU A 94 -3.50 -3.18 -18.38
C GLU A 94 -2.53 -4.36 -18.25
N LEU A 95 -1.27 -4.08 -17.92
CA LEU A 95 -0.24 -5.10 -17.67
C LEU A 95 -0.70 -6.11 -16.62
N VAL A 96 -1.17 -5.64 -15.46
CA VAL A 96 -1.64 -6.52 -14.39
C VAL A 96 -2.88 -7.29 -14.83
N SER A 97 -3.83 -6.65 -15.49
CA SER A 97 -5.05 -7.34 -15.97
C SER A 97 -4.78 -8.49 -16.94
N GLN A 98 -3.67 -8.44 -17.68
CA GLN A 98 -3.27 -9.46 -18.64
C GLN A 98 -2.38 -10.55 -18.04
N ASN A 99 -1.75 -10.28 -16.89
CA ASN A 99 -0.73 -11.13 -16.28
C ASN A 99 -1.09 -11.66 -14.88
N CYS A 100 -2.22 -11.24 -14.28
CA CYS A 100 -2.72 -11.81 -13.02
C CYS A 100 -3.26 -13.23 -13.23
N ASP A 101 -3.13 -14.07 -12.21
CA ASP A 101 -3.92 -15.30 -12.14
C ASP A 101 -5.41 -14.96 -12.06
N GLU A 102 -6.24 -15.71 -12.79
CA GLU A 102 -7.67 -15.41 -12.96
C GLU A 102 -8.40 -15.25 -11.62
N HIS A 103 -8.05 -16.09 -10.63
CA HIS A 103 -8.63 -16.01 -9.28
C HIS A 103 -8.25 -14.72 -8.52
N LEU A 104 -7.09 -14.13 -8.80
CA LEU A 104 -6.63 -12.87 -8.18
C LEU A 104 -7.17 -11.62 -8.88
N CYS A 105 -7.60 -11.75 -10.14
CA CYS A 105 -8.13 -10.62 -10.89
C CYS A 105 -9.47 -10.11 -10.29
N HIS A 106 -10.22 -10.98 -9.61
CA HIS A 106 -11.53 -10.70 -8.98
C HIS A 106 -11.42 -10.52 -7.46
N LEU A 107 -11.01 -9.33 -7.01
CA LEU A 107 -10.80 -9.03 -5.57
C LEU A 107 -11.99 -9.33 -4.65
N ARG A 108 -13.21 -9.33 -5.18
CA ARG A 108 -14.44 -9.61 -4.41
C ARG A 108 -14.61 -11.09 -4.06
N ASP A 109 -13.94 -11.96 -4.82
CA ASP A 109 -14.09 -13.41 -4.74
C ASP A 109 -12.88 -14.06 -4.06
N LEU A 110 -11.92 -13.26 -3.58
CA LEU A 110 -10.74 -13.73 -2.85
C LEU A 110 -11.15 -14.44 -1.56
N SER A 111 -10.68 -15.68 -1.44
CA SER A 111 -10.77 -16.48 -0.24
C SER A 111 -9.79 -15.99 0.83
N PHE A 112 -9.87 -16.58 2.02
CA PHE A 112 -8.90 -16.34 3.08
C PHE A 112 -7.49 -16.77 2.66
N ASP A 113 -7.37 -17.90 1.96
CA ASP A 113 -6.08 -18.45 1.52
C ASP A 113 -5.44 -17.53 0.47
N ASP A 114 -6.25 -16.94 -0.42
CA ASP A 114 -5.76 -15.95 -1.40
C ASP A 114 -5.20 -14.71 -0.68
N TRP A 115 -5.92 -14.21 0.32
CA TRP A 115 -5.44 -13.09 1.13
C TRP A 115 -4.18 -13.42 1.92
N ASP A 116 -4.05 -14.65 2.43
CA ASP A 116 -2.83 -15.08 3.11
C ASP A 116 -1.65 -15.03 2.14
N ILE A 117 -1.75 -15.62 0.94
CA ILE A 117 -0.70 -15.57 -0.09
C ILE A 117 -0.34 -14.12 -0.43
N ILE A 118 -1.33 -13.26 -0.67
CA ILE A 118 -1.14 -11.84 -0.96
C ILE A 118 -0.34 -11.17 0.18
N ILE A 119 -0.72 -11.40 1.45
CA ILE A 119 -0.04 -10.83 2.61
C ILE A 119 1.38 -11.36 2.73
N GLN A 120 1.60 -12.67 2.56
CA GLN A 120 2.92 -13.28 2.61
C GLN A 120 3.87 -12.65 1.58
N GLU A 121 3.47 -12.62 0.31
CA GLU A 121 4.33 -12.17 -0.78
C GLU A 121 4.64 -10.67 -0.70
N HIS A 122 3.64 -9.83 -0.40
CA HIS A 122 3.88 -8.40 -0.22
C HIS A 122 4.70 -8.08 1.05
N SER A 123 4.58 -8.88 2.12
CA SER A 123 5.39 -8.70 3.33
C SER A 123 6.86 -9.08 3.09
N LYS A 124 7.10 -10.20 2.39
CA LYS A 124 8.45 -10.60 1.93
C LYS A 124 9.06 -9.53 1.02
N LYS A 125 8.25 -8.97 0.12
CA LYS A 125 8.69 -7.91 -0.79
C LYS A 125 9.05 -6.62 -0.05
N ALA A 126 8.27 -6.24 0.98
CA ALA A 126 8.63 -5.11 1.83
C ALA A 126 9.97 -5.33 2.55
N ASN A 127 10.20 -6.55 3.07
CA ASN A 127 11.48 -6.92 3.66
C ASN A 127 12.62 -6.85 2.64
N PHE A 128 12.39 -7.32 1.42
CA PHE A 128 13.38 -7.22 0.36
C PHE A 128 13.71 -5.77 0.00
N ILE A 129 12.71 -4.90 -0.09
CA ILE A 129 12.92 -3.47 -0.37
C ILE A 129 13.79 -2.83 0.73
N VAL A 130 13.53 -3.12 2.00
CA VAL A 130 14.23 -2.50 3.13
C VAL A 130 15.60 -3.17 3.38
N ASN A 131 15.64 -4.49 3.51
CA ASN A 131 16.79 -5.26 3.99
C ASN A 131 17.48 -6.12 2.91
N ASP A 132 17.02 -6.09 1.66
CA ASP A 132 17.53 -6.94 0.57
C ASP A 132 17.33 -8.45 0.80
N ASP A 133 16.38 -8.82 1.67
CA ASP A 133 16.05 -10.21 2.01
C ASP A 133 14.56 -10.53 1.73
N PHE A 134 14.29 -11.53 0.88
CA PHE A 134 12.93 -11.93 0.49
C PHE A 134 12.41 -13.05 1.38
N VAL A 135 12.31 -12.76 2.68
CA VAL A 135 11.71 -13.63 3.70
C VAL A 135 10.65 -12.88 4.46
N PHE A 136 9.69 -13.61 5.05
CA PHE A 136 8.62 -12.98 5.80
C PHE A 136 9.22 -12.24 7.00
N PRO A 137 8.90 -10.94 7.19
CA PRO A 137 9.61 -10.13 8.17
C PRO A 137 9.20 -10.47 9.60
N GLY A 138 10.13 -10.35 10.54
CA GLY A 138 9.85 -10.45 11.98
C GLY A 138 9.30 -9.16 12.60
N GLN A 139 9.16 -8.09 11.81
CA GLN A 139 8.75 -6.76 12.24
C GLN A 139 7.89 -6.07 11.18
N ILE A 140 7.23 -4.97 11.58
CA ILE A 140 6.50 -4.09 10.66
C ILE A 140 7.47 -2.99 10.21
N PHE A 141 7.45 -2.65 8.93
CA PHE A 141 8.21 -1.54 8.37
C PHE A 141 7.33 -0.32 8.23
N GLU A 142 7.84 0.84 8.63
CA GLU A 142 7.12 2.10 8.49
C GLU A 142 7.04 2.51 7.02
N GLN A 143 5.95 3.17 6.64
CA GLN A 143 5.71 3.56 5.25
C GLN A 143 6.77 4.57 4.75
N SER A 144 7.29 5.42 5.64
CA SER A 144 8.41 6.32 5.35
C SER A 144 9.72 5.58 5.08
N GLU A 145 9.98 4.48 5.78
CA GLU A 145 11.15 3.62 5.58
C GLU A 145 11.07 2.91 4.23
N ILE A 146 9.93 2.29 3.92
CA ILE A 146 9.66 1.65 2.63
C ILE A 146 9.84 2.67 1.50
N PHE A 147 9.26 3.87 1.63
CA PHE A 147 9.38 4.92 0.63
C PHE A 147 10.84 5.35 0.40
N ASN A 148 11.64 5.52 1.46
CA ASN A 148 13.04 5.89 1.32
C ASN A 148 13.84 4.85 0.55
N HIS A 149 13.60 3.56 0.81
CA HIS A 149 14.25 2.48 0.08
C HIS A 149 13.74 2.38 -1.37
N GLN A 150 12.42 2.53 -1.59
CA GLN A 150 11.85 2.64 -2.95
C GLN A 150 12.54 3.74 -3.76
N LYS A 151 12.70 4.92 -3.15
CA LYS A 151 13.30 6.11 -3.73
C LYS A 151 14.76 5.90 -4.13
N GLU A 152 15.59 5.39 -3.22
CA GLU A 152 17.03 5.25 -3.47
C GLU A 152 17.36 4.03 -4.35
N LYS A 153 16.66 2.89 -4.17
CA LYS A 153 16.96 1.65 -4.88
C LYS A 153 16.33 1.55 -6.26
N PHE A 154 15.12 2.11 -6.47
CA PHE A 154 14.34 1.88 -7.70
C PHE A 154 13.98 3.18 -8.44
N ILE A 155 13.45 4.18 -7.74
CA ILE A 155 12.90 5.38 -8.41
C ILE A 155 14.02 6.26 -8.97
N LYS A 156 15.00 6.67 -8.15
CA LYS A 156 16.10 7.52 -8.63
C LYS A 156 16.96 6.86 -9.70
N PRO A 157 17.35 5.58 -9.59
CA PRO A 157 18.25 4.98 -10.57
C PRO A 157 17.55 4.58 -11.87
N TYR A 158 16.28 4.15 -11.80
CA TYR A 158 15.60 3.49 -12.93
C TYR A 158 14.28 4.13 -13.33
N ASN A 159 13.77 5.11 -12.57
CA ASN A 159 12.41 5.64 -12.72
C ASN A 159 11.33 4.54 -12.67
N LYS A 160 11.54 3.55 -11.81
CA LYS A 160 10.64 2.42 -11.58
C LYS A 160 10.40 2.21 -10.09
N VAL A 161 9.45 1.37 -9.76
CA VAL A 161 9.15 0.97 -8.38
C VAL A 161 9.16 -0.54 -8.26
N ALA A 162 9.64 -1.05 -7.13
CA ALA A 162 9.38 -2.42 -6.75
C ALA A 162 7.88 -2.56 -6.47
N VAL A 163 7.21 -3.52 -7.10
CA VAL A 163 5.75 -3.67 -6.94
C VAL A 163 5.40 -4.00 -5.50
N LEU A 164 4.48 -3.25 -4.91
CA LEU A 164 4.09 -3.40 -3.50
C LEU A 164 2.68 -2.84 -3.26
N ALA A 165 1.78 -3.61 -2.65
CA ALA A 165 0.43 -3.16 -2.36
C ALA A 165 0.29 -2.63 -0.94
N SER A 166 -0.52 -1.59 -0.76
CA SER A 166 -0.77 -0.96 0.55
C SER A 166 -1.63 -1.81 1.49
N PHE A 167 -2.71 -2.42 0.98
CA PHE A 167 -3.66 -3.19 1.78
C PHE A 167 -3.04 -4.38 2.52
N PRO A 168 -2.16 -5.20 1.90
CA PRO A 168 -1.54 -6.33 2.61
C PRO A 168 -0.61 -5.86 3.74
N LEU A 169 0.10 -4.75 3.54
CA LEU A 169 0.93 -4.14 4.58
C LEU A 169 0.09 -3.56 5.72
N PHE A 170 -1.03 -2.92 5.39
CA PHE A 170 -2.00 -2.47 6.39
C PHE A 170 -2.54 -3.64 7.21
N LEU A 171 -2.91 -4.76 6.58
CA LEU A 171 -3.41 -5.93 7.30
C LEU A 171 -2.33 -6.54 8.20
N LEU A 172 -1.08 -6.60 7.74
CA LEU A 172 0.06 -7.04 8.54
C LEU A 172 0.26 -6.14 9.77
N ASP A 173 0.23 -4.83 9.59
CA ASP A 173 0.40 -3.85 10.66
C ASP A 173 -0.76 -3.94 11.68
N TYR A 174 -1.99 -3.88 11.17
CA TYR A 174 -3.22 -3.87 11.97
C TYR A 174 -3.39 -5.12 12.84
N TYR A 175 -3.09 -6.30 12.30
CA TYR A 175 -3.22 -7.55 13.05
C TYR A 175 -1.92 -8.04 13.71
N GLY A 176 -0.79 -7.45 13.34
CA GLY A 176 0.54 -7.83 13.78
C GLY A 176 1.11 -9.06 13.06
N VAL A 177 2.44 -9.04 12.91
CA VAL A 177 3.25 -10.08 12.24
C VAL A 177 2.90 -11.50 12.72
N LYS A 178 2.71 -11.69 14.02
CA LYS A 178 2.45 -13.01 14.63
C LYS A 178 1.18 -13.70 14.13
N LYS A 179 0.22 -12.95 13.59
CA LYS A 179 -1.00 -13.54 13.02
C LYS A 179 -0.72 -14.29 11.71
N PHE A 180 0.30 -13.86 10.98
CA PHE A 180 0.63 -14.33 9.63
C PHE A 180 1.95 -15.09 9.57
N ILE A 181 2.67 -15.25 10.69
CA ILE A 181 3.73 -16.26 10.75
C ILE A 181 3.02 -17.62 10.66
N ASN A 182 3.27 -18.36 9.58
CA ASN A 182 2.75 -19.71 9.40
C ASN A 182 2.96 -20.50 10.68
N LYS A 183 1.85 -20.94 11.27
CA LYS A 183 1.88 -21.98 12.31
C LYS A 183 2.04 -23.28 11.55
N ASP A 184 3.28 -23.77 11.51
CA ASP A 184 3.55 -25.17 11.17
C ASP A 184 2.66 -26.12 11.98
#